data_AF-A0A1B9JJH0-F1
#
_entry.id   AF-A0A1B9JJH0-F1
#
_cell.length_a   1.000
_cell.length_b   1.000
_cell.length_c   1.000
_cell.angle_alpha   90.00
_cell.angle_beta   90.00
_cell.angle_gamma   90.00
#
_symmetry.space_group_name_H-M   'P 1'
#
loop_
_entity.id
_entity.type
_entity.pdbx_description
1 polymer ?
#
loop_
_entity_poly.entity_id
_entity_poly.type
_entity_poly.pdbx_seq_one_letter_code
_entity_poly.pdbx_strand_id
1 'polypeptide(L)'
;MYREILPVKQHSAANRFLRQLPELVASSPLCQRLKPFSLFIDIAPWSLIAQPHSLIANELGLSPRAVLRRDNVIRQLLALHEPSLYQTILNLENTVPKEVSRQAEAFKSWLSDLLNTSVMPCAHCTSMSTVRIGHRLNFRCRSCRRTFNPLKAHHLNKLSHCHLWLPCIDLLLEGESCKTIHQKLGISVDTAAKWQLYFIWLMAHQGFAALANYCQAKRRQRYRQTWLEVKTGG
;
A
#
# COMPACT_ATOMS: atom_id res chain seq x y z
N MET A 1 -10.67 6.54 6.99
CA MET A 1 -10.18 5.97 5.72
C MET A 1 -10.06 7.02 4.61
N TYR A 2 -11.14 7.58 4.05
CA TYR A 2 -11.00 8.51 2.91
C TYR A 2 -10.31 9.84 3.21
N ARG A 3 -10.36 10.31 4.47
CA ARG A 3 -9.69 11.55 4.89
C ARG A 3 -8.16 11.50 4.75
N GLU A 4 -7.58 10.30 4.69
CA GLU A 4 -6.14 10.11 4.54
C GLU A 4 -5.68 10.17 3.07
N ILE A 5 -6.60 10.00 2.11
CA ILE A 5 -6.27 9.85 0.69
C ILE A 5 -6.88 10.99 -0.14
N LEU A 6 -8.11 11.41 0.16
CA LEU A 6 -8.76 12.51 -0.55
C LEU A 6 -8.20 13.87 -0.08
N PRO A 7 -8.04 14.83 -1.01
CA PRO A 7 -7.73 16.22 -0.66
C PRO A 7 -8.73 16.79 0.35
N VAL A 8 -8.27 17.60 1.30
CA VAL A 8 -9.11 18.21 2.36
C VAL A 8 -10.35 18.91 1.78
N LYS A 9 -10.19 19.61 0.64
CA LYS A 9 -11.30 20.28 -0.07
C LYS A 9 -12.45 19.34 -0.49
N GLN A 10 -12.18 18.05 -0.64
CA GLN A 10 -13.19 17.04 -1.00
C GLN A 10 -13.80 16.33 0.20
N HIS A 11 -13.34 16.60 1.43
CA HIS A 11 -13.85 15.90 2.61
C HIS A 11 -15.32 16.20 2.88
N SER A 12 -15.78 17.43 2.61
CA SER A 12 -17.19 17.82 2.75
C SER A 12 -18.08 17.11 1.74
N ALA A 13 -17.69 17.07 0.46
CA ALA A 13 -18.38 16.35 -0.60
C ALA A 13 -18.46 14.84 -0.30
N ALA A 14 -17.36 14.23 0.14
CA ALA A 14 -17.32 12.83 0.53
C ALA A 14 -18.27 12.52 1.70
N ASN A 15 -18.29 13.37 2.74
CA ASN A 15 -19.23 13.22 3.85
C ASN A 15 -20.69 13.35 3.38
N ARG A 16 -20.97 14.33 2.51
CA ARG A 16 -22.33 14.55 1.99
C ARG A 16 -22.81 13.35 1.20
N PHE A 17 -22.00 12.86 0.27
CA PHE A 17 -22.31 11.68 -0.53
C PHE A 17 -22.60 10.45 0.34
N LEU A 18 -21.72 10.12 1.28
CA LEU A 18 -21.90 8.95 2.15
C LEU A 18 -23.17 9.05 3.01
N ARG A 19 -23.54 10.27 3.45
CA ARG A 19 -24.78 10.49 4.20
C ARG A 19 -26.04 10.32 3.36
N GLN A 20 -26.02 10.77 2.10
CA GLN A 20 -27.16 10.67 1.18
C GLN A 20 -27.28 9.29 0.54
N LEU A 21 -26.20 8.50 0.53
CA LEU A 21 -26.13 7.23 -0.18
C LEU A 21 -27.27 6.25 0.14
N PRO A 22 -27.74 6.07 1.39
CA PRO A 22 -28.86 5.17 1.67
C PRO A 22 -30.14 5.55 0.90
N GLU A 23 -30.46 6.85 0.82
CA GLU A 23 -31.62 7.37 0.09
C GLU A 23 -31.44 7.24 -1.42
N LEU A 24 -30.23 7.50 -1.92
CA LEU A 24 -29.89 7.32 -3.34
C LEU A 24 -29.98 5.85 -3.76
N VAL A 25 -29.56 4.92 -2.89
CA VAL A 25 -29.65 3.48 -3.14
C VAL A 25 -31.10 3.03 -3.15
N ALA A 26 -31.94 3.55 -2.25
CA ALA A 26 -33.36 3.21 -2.20
C ALA A 26 -34.16 3.71 -3.41
N SER A 27 -33.81 4.91 -3.91
CA SER A 27 -34.51 5.55 -5.03
C SER A 27 -33.99 5.16 -6.42
N SER A 28 -32.75 4.66 -6.53
CA SER A 28 -32.13 4.34 -7.81
C SER A 28 -32.57 2.98 -8.39
N PRO A 29 -33.12 2.94 -9.61
CA PRO A 29 -33.44 1.68 -10.31
C PRO A 29 -32.22 0.77 -10.50
N LEU A 30 -31.02 1.36 -10.58
CA LEU A 30 -29.75 0.65 -10.76
C LEU A 30 -29.42 -0.27 -9.58
N CYS A 31 -29.89 0.08 -8.39
CA CYS A 31 -29.61 -0.65 -7.15
C CYS A 31 -30.56 -1.83 -6.94
N GLN A 32 -31.78 -1.77 -7.48
CA GLN A 32 -32.88 -2.72 -7.18
C GLN A 32 -32.50 -4.19 -7.43
N ARG A 33 -31.63 -4.45 -8.42
CA ARG A 33 -31.20 -5.80 -8.81
C ARG A 33 -30.02 -6.34 -7.99
N LEU A 34 -29.42 -5.53 -7.12
CA LEU A 34 -28.17 -5.85 -6.40
C LEU A 34 -28.39 -5.88 -4.88
N LYS A 35 -29.00 -6.96 -4.39
CA LYS A 35 -29.20 -7.20 -2.95
C LYS A 35 -28.02 -7.94 -2.29
N PRO A 36 -27.73 -7.70 -1.01
CA PRO A 36 -28.37 -6.71 -0.13
C PRO A 36 -27.88 -5.27 -0.38
N PHE A 37 -28.71 -4.29 -0.02
CA PHE A 37 -28.45 -2.86 -0.25
C PHE A 37 -27.42 -2.26 0.73
N SER A 38 -27.29 -2.83 1.93
CA SER A 38 -26.27 -2.43 2.91
C SER A 38 -24.86 -2.45 2.32
N LEU A 39 -24.58 -3.39 1.42
CA LEU A 39 -23.27 -3.51 0.78
C LEU A 39 -22.88 -2.29 -0.07
N PHE A 40 -23.83 -1.48 -0.55
CA PHE A 40 -23.47 -0.23 -1.20
C PHE A 40 -22.85 0.75 -0.21
N ILE A 41 -23.41 0.80 1.00
CA ILE A 41 -22.94 1.64 2.10
C ILE A 41 -21.57 1.13 2.58
N ASP A 42 -21.40 -0.19 2.69
CA ASP A 42 -20.14 -0.80 3.12
C ASP A 42 -19.01 -0.60 2.08
N ILE A 43 -19.32 -0.64 0.79
CA ILE A 43 -18.35 -0.50 -0.30
C ILE A 43 -17.98 0.97 -0.56
N ALA A 44 -18.91 1.91 -0.43
CA ALA A 44 -18.71 3.30 -0.86
C ALA A 44 -17.49 4.00 -0.23
N PRO A 45 -17.16 3.84 1.07
CA PRO A 45 -15.95 4.42 1.64
C PRO A 45 -14.67 3.96 0.94
N TRP A 46 -14.65 2.73 0.41
CA TRP A 46 -13.53 2.18 -0.35
C TRP A 46 -13.50 2.72 -1.79
N SER A 47 -14.67 2.93 -2.40
CA SER A 47 -14.80 3.59 -3.71
C SER A 47 -14.20 4.99 -3.69
N LEU A 48 -14.42 5.74 -2.61
CA LEU A 48 -13.90 7.10 -2.43
C LEU A 48 -12.37 7.18 -2.39
N ILE A 49 -11.69 6.07 -2.17
CA ILE A 49 -10.22 5.99 -2.15
C ILE A 49 -9.66 5.08 -3.24
N ALA A 50 -10.45 4.82 -4.28
CA ALA A 50 -10.04 4.06 -5.46
C ALA A 50 -9.42 2.69 -5.14
N GLN A 51 -9.91 2.01 -4.09
CA GLN A 51 -9.37 0.71 -3.72
C GLN A 51 -9.78 -0.38 -4.71
N PRO A 52 -8.92 -1.37 -4.99
CA PRO A 52 -9.26 -2.43 -5.93
C PRO A 52 -10.38 -3.30 -5.39
N HIS A 53 -11.27 -3.73 -6.30
CA HIS A 53 -12.41 -4.57 -5.95
C HIS A 53 -12.02 -5.87 -5.24
N SER A 54 -10.85 -6.44 -5.54
CA SER A 54 -10.39 -7.66 -4.88
C SER A 54 -10.00 -7.46 -3.42
N LEU A 55 -9.56 -6.25 -3.04
CA LEU A 55 -9.20 -5.93 -1.66
C LEU A 55 -10.48 -5.74 -0.84
N ILE A 56 -11.39 -4.93 -1.34
CA ILE A 56 -12.72 -4.72 -0.77
C ILE A 56 -13.46 -6.05 -0.63
N ALA A 57 -13.37 -6.91 -1.65
CA ALA A 57 -13.97 -8.24 -1.64
C ALA A 57 -13.42 -9.12 -0.53
N ASN A 58 -12.10 -9.12 -0.31
CA ASN A 58 -11.49 -9.88 0.77
C ASN A 58 -11.92 -9.37 2.15
N GLU A 59 -11.96 -8.04 2.32
CA GLU A 59 -12.32 -7.41 3.59
C GLU A 59 -13.80 -7.65 3.95
N LEU A 60 -14.69 -7.61 2.97
CA LEU A 60 -16.13 -7.75 3.17
C LEU A 60 -16.63 -9.19 2.99
N GLY A 61 -15.75 -10.16 2.74
CA GLY A 61 -16.14 -11.56 2.48
C GLY A 61 -17.00 -11.74 1.21
N LEU A 62 -16.77 -10.93 0.18
CA LEU A 62 -17.53 -10.91 -1.08
C LEU A 62 -16.72 -11.47 -2.25
N SER A 63 -17.39 -11.73 -3.38
CA SER A 63 -16.67 -11.94 -4.64
C SER A 63 -16.22 -10.62 -5.28
N PRO A 64 -15.07 -10.55 -5.95
CA PRO A 64 -14.61 -9.34 -6.64
C PRO A 64 -15.63 -8.82 -7.68
N ARG A 65 -16.37 -9.73 -8.32
CA ARG A 65 -17.41 -9.37 -9.29
C ARG A 65 -18.63 -8.72 -8.62
N ALA A 66 -18.99 -9.15 -7.41
CA ALA A 66 -20.07 -8.54 -6.63
C ALA A 66 -19.72 -7.13 -6.18
N VAL A 67 -18.46 -6.90 -5.80
CA VAL A 67 -17.95 -5.55 -5.49
C VAL A 67 -17.93 -4.68 -6.73
N LEU A 68 -17.33 -5.13 -7.83
CA LEU A 68 -17.24 -4.39 -9.11
C LEU A 68 -18.62 -3.88 -9.55
N ARG A 69 -19.63 -4.75 -9.53
CA ARG A 69 -21.00 -4.37 -9.95
C ARG A 69 -21.57 -3.24 -9.10
N ARG A 70 -21.36 -3.29 -7.78
CA ARG A 70 -21.85 -2.26 -6.86
C ARG A 70 -21.04 -0.97 -6.94
N ASP A 71 -19.72 -1.10 -7.00
CA ASP A 71 -18.80 0.02 -7.17
C ASP A 71 -19.11 0.81 -8.45
N ASN A 72 -19.44 0.13 -9.56
CA ASN A 72 -19.86 0.79 -10.79
C ASN A 72 -21.12 1.65 -10.58
N VAL A 73 -22.10 1.17 -9.83
CA VAL A 73 -23.31 1.94 -9.52
C VAL A 73 -22.98 3.10 -8.57
N ILE A 74 -22.16 2.88 -7.53
CA ILE A 74 -21.69 3.94 -6.62
C ILE A 74 -20.98 5.04 -7.42
N ARG A 75 -20.14 4.68 -8.39
CA ARG A 75 -19.45 5.62 -9.28
C ARG A 75 -20.40 6.40 -10.17
N GLN A 76 -21.45 5.77 -10.68
CA GLN A 76 -22.50 6.49 -11.42
C GLN A 76 -23.23 7.49 -10.53
N LEU A 77 -23.57 7.10 -9.30
CA LEU A 77 -24.18 8.01 -8.32
C LEU A 77 -23.22 9.15 -7.93
N LEU A 78 -21.94 8.86 -7.75
CA LEU A 78 -20.91 9.88 -7.51
C LEU A 78 -20.82 10.87 -8.67
N ALA A 79 -20.79 10.37 -9.91
CA ALA A 79 -20.72 11.23 -11.10
C ALA A 79 -21.94 12.15 -11.21
N LEU A 80 -23.13 11.66 -10.82
CA LEU A 80 -24.38 12.41 -10.90
C LEU A 80 -24.50 13.46 -9.77
N HIS A 81 -24.16 13.10 -8.54
CA HIS A 81 -24.44 13.93 -7.36
C HIS A 81 -23.23 14.71 -6.85
N GLU A 82 -22.01 14.24 -7.09
CA GLU A 82 -20.76 14.88 -6.65
C GLU A 82 -19.66 14.80 -7.74
N PRO A 83 -19.85 15.42 -8.91
CA PRO A 83 -18.98 15.26 -10.08
C PRO A 83 -17.51 15.69 -9.83
N SER A 84 -17.29 16.73 -9.03
CA SER A 84 -15.93 17.16 -8.65
C SER A 84 -15.18 16.10 -7.82
N LEU A 85 -15.91 15.46 -6.89
CA LEU A 85 -15.38 14.36 -6.09
C LEU A 85 -15.10 13.15 -6.98
N TYR A 86 -16.03 12.79 -7.87
CA TYR A 86 -15.84 11.71 -8.83
C TYR A 86 -14.59 11.91 -9.68
N GLN A 87 -14.37 13.10 -10.23
CA GLN A 87 -13.17 13.39 -11.00
C GLN A 87 -11.89 13.29 -10.16
N THR A 88 -11.96 13.68 -8.87
CA THR A 88 -10.83 13.52 -7.95
C THR A 88 -10.49 12.03 -7.74
N ILE A 89 -11.50 11.17 -7.61
CA ILE A 89 -11.32 9.72 -7.46
C ILE A 89 -10.70 9.10 -8.72
N LEU A 90 -11.16 9.49 -9.92
CA LEU A 90 -10.55 9.04 -11.17
C LEU A 90 -9.07 9.45 -11.27
N ASN A 91 -8.73 10.65 -10.79
CA ASN A 91 -7.34 11.09 -10.75
C ASN A 91 -6.51 10.27 -9.76
N LEU A 92 -7.08 9.80 -8.65
CA LEU A 92 -6.39 8.91 -7.69
C LEU A 92 -6.04 7.54 -8.30
N GLU A 93 -6.81 7.05 -9.27
CA GLU A 93 -6.50 5.79 -9.96
C GLU A 93 -5.22 5.91 -10.82
N ASN A 94 -4.97 7.12 -11.31
CA ASN A 94 -3.93 7.43 -12.29
C ASN A 94 -2.70 8.12 -11.68
N THR A 95 -2.80 8.66 -10.47
CA THR A 95 -1.71 9.41 -9.81
C THR A 95 -1.36 8.81 -8.47
N VAL A 96 -0.08 8.90 -8.09
CA VAL A 96 0.34 8.57 -6.73
C VAL A 96 -0.22 9.65 -5.79
N PRO A 97 -1.06 9.32 -4.80
CA PRO A 97 -1.59 10.31 -3.88
C PRO A 97 -0.45 11.01 -3.11
N LYS A 98 -0.57 12.32 -2.86
CA LYS A 98 0.48 13.11 -2.17
C LYS A 98 0.92 12.50 -0.85
N GLU A 99 -0.01 11.98 -0.06
CA GLU A 99 0.29 11.33 1.21
C GLU A 99 1.09 10.04 1.03
N VAL A 100 0.80 9.26 -0.03
CA VAL A 100 1.59 8.07 -0.39
C VAL A 100 3.01 8.48 -0.79
N SER A 101 3.18 9.51 -1.61
CA SER A 101 4.50 10.03 -1.96
C SER A 101 5.27 10.48 -0.71
N ARG A 102 4.62 11.22 0.19
CA ARG A 102 5.23 11.67 1.46
C ARG A 102 5.68 10.48 2.32
N GLN A 103 4.82 9.47 2.50
CA GLN A 103 5.16 8.27 3.26
C GLN A 103 6.24 7.43 2.58
N ALA A 104 6.24 7.34 1.25
CA ALA A 104 7.28 6.66 0.48
C ALA A 104 8.66 7.28 0.73
N GLU A 105 8.78 8.60 0.60
CA GLU A 105 10.04 9.30 0.84
C GLU A 105 10.47 9.20 2.30
N ALA A 106 9.54 9.34 3.26
CA ALA A 106 9.86 9.16 4.67
C ALA A 106 10.36 7.73 4.99
N PHE A 107 9.70 6.70 4.45
CA PHE A 107 10.09 5.31 4.64
C PHE A 107 11.46 5.01 3.99
N LYS A 108 11.70 5.51 2.78
CA LYS A 108 13.00 5.35 2.09
C LYS A 108 14.12 6.09 2.83
N SER A 109 13.87 7.32 3.31
CA SER A 109 14.83 8.07 4.12
C SER A 109 15.18 7.29 5.39
N TRP A 110 14.17 6.87 6.16
CA TRP A 110 14.38 6.08 7.37
C TRP A 110 15.20 4.81 7.11
N LEU A 111 14.87 4.07 6.05
CA LEU A 111 15.58 2.84 5.71
C LEU A 111 17.04 3.13 5.29
N SER A 112 17.26 4.20 4.52
CA SER A 112 18.58 4.66 4.12
C SER A 112 19.42 5.05 5.34
N ASP A 113 18.87 5.84 6.27
CA ASP A 113 19.54 6.28 7.48
C ASP A 113 19.93 5.09 8.37
N LEU A 114 19.03 4.12 8.52
CA LEU A 114 19.31 2.87 9.24
C LEU A 114 20.48 2.11 8.58
N LEU A 115 20.45 1.92 7.26
CA LEU A 115 21.50 1.19 6.53
C LEU A 115 22.85 1.91 6.52
N ASN A 116 22.85 3.25 6.58
CA ASN A 116 24.03 4.10 6.60
C ASN A 116 24.54 4.42 8.00
N THR A 117 23.86 3.95 9.06
CA THR A 117 24.29 4.18 10.43
C THR A 117 25.72 3.67 10.65
N SER A 118 26.59 4.56 11.11
CA SER A 118 28.03 4.29 11.35
C SER A 118 28.36 4.18 12.84
N VAL A 119 27.54 4.77 13.70
CA VAL A 119 27.70 4.78 15.16
C VAL A 119 26.36 4.40 15.80
N MET A 120 26.39 3.50 16.77
CA MET A 120 25.19 3.12 17.52
C MET A 120 25.55 2.69 18.95
N PRO A 121 24.81 3.11 19.99
CA PRO A 121 25.03 2.63 21.35
C PRO A 121 24.90 1.11 21.43
N CYS A 122 25.71 0.48 22.27
CA CYS A 122 25.65 -0.96 22.45
C CYS A 122 24.29 -1.40 23.00
N ALA A 123 23.62 -2.33 22.30
CA ALA A 123 22.35 -2.91 22.74
C ALA A 123 22.41 -3.73 24.05
N HIS A 124 23.59 -3.94 24.63
CA HIS A 124 23.79 -4.72 25.86
C HIS A 124 24.29 -3.91 27.05
N CYS A 125 25.10 -2.87 26.82
CA CYS A 125 25.72 -2.08 27.89
C CYS A 125 25.72 -0.58 27.64
N THR A 126 24.95 -0.11 26.64
CA THR A 126 24.74 1.30 26.24
C THR A 126 25.98 2.11 25.87
N SER A 127 27.19 1.55 25.99
CA SER A 127 28.46 2.17 25.59
C SER A 127 28.43 2.65 24.14
N MET A 128 28.90 3.88 23.90
CA MET A 128 29.11 4.45 22.56
C MET A 128 30.38 3.95 21.88
N SER A 129 31.20 3.15 22.57
CA SER A 129 32.42 2.55 22.02
C SER A 129 32.07 1.33 21.16
N THR A 130 31.44 1.58 20.01
CA THR A 130 31.05 0.54 19.04
C THR A 130 31.68 0.80 17.67
N VAL A 131 31.89 -0.28 16.92
CA VAL A 131 32.38 -0.21 15.54
C VAL A 131 31.46 -1.01 14.64
N ARG A 132 31.13 -0.44 13.48
CA ARG A 132 30.44 -1.17 12.42
C ARG A 132 31.37 -2.25 11.85
N ILE A 133 30.85 -3.45 11.64
CA ILE A 133 31.60 -4.60 11.11
C ILE A 133 30.84 -5.32 10.01
N GLY A 134 31.57 -5.84 9.02
CA GLY A 134 31.02 -6.59 7.90
C GLY A 134 30.16 -5.76 6.94
N HIS A 135 29.64 -6.42 5.91
CA HIS A 135 28.84 -5.77 4.87
C HIS A 135 27.39 -5.51 5.31
N ARG A 136 26.82 -6.34 6.19
CA ARG A 136 25.51 -6.09 6.79
C ARG A 136 25.67 -5.18 8.00
N LEU A 137 24.63 -4.40 8.31
CA LEU A 137 24.58 -3.51 9.48
C LEU A 137 24.72 -4.29 10.80
N ASN A 138 25.96 -4.56 11.20
CA ASN A 138 26.33 -5.18 12.46
C ASN A 138 27.34 -4.30 13.18
N PHE A 139 27.30 -4.33 14.51
CA PHE A 139 28.19 -3.57 15.35
C PHE A 139 28.85 -4.47 16.37
N ARG A 140 30.12 -4.23 16.67
CA ARG A 140 30.83 -4.83 17.80
C ARG A 140 31.11 -3.77 18.85
N CYS A 141 30.71 -4.02 20.09
CA CYS A 141 31.08 -3.16 21.20
C CYS A 141 32.51 -3.44 21.66
N ARG A 142 33.31 -2.39 21.85
CA ARG A 142 34.68 -2.50 22.38
C ARG A 142 34.69 -2.72 23.89
N SER A 143 33.71 -2.17 24.62
CA SER A 143 33.59 -2.31 26.07
C SER A 143 33.17 -3.72 26.49
N CYS A 144 32.01 -4.22 26.04
CA CYS A 144 31.50 -5.55 26.44
C CYS A 144 31.82 -6.67 25.44
N ARG A 145 32.51 -6.37 24.34
CA ARG A 145 32.97 -7.31 23.29
C ARG A 145 31.87 -8.05 22.51
N ARG A 146 30.58 -7.84 22.83
CA ARG A 146 29.42 -8.43 22.16
C ARG A 146 29.13 -7.78 20.81
N THR A 147 28.55 -8.58 19.91
CA THR A 147 28.07 -8.14 18.59
C THR A 147 26.56 -8.01 18.60
N PHE A 148 26.03 -6.96 17.96
CA PHE A 148 24.60 -6.75 17.81
C PHE A 148 24.26 -6.28 16.40
N ASN A 149 23.01 -6.50 15.99
CA ASN A 149 22.51 -6.17 14.66
C ASN A 149 21.21 -5.37 14.82
N PRO A 150 21.21 -4.06 14.50
CA PRO A 150 20.03 -3.21 14.67
C PRO A 150 18.86 -3.62 13.79
N LEU A 151 19.12 -4.27 12.66
CA LEU A 151 18.09 -4.78 11.75
C LEU A 151 17.20 -5.84 12.42
N LYS A 152 17.65 -6.47 13.53
CA LYS A 152 16.82 -7.43 14.27
C LYS A 152 15.56 -6.78 14.85
N ALA A 153 15.62 -5.52 15.27
CA ALA A 153 14.47 -4.80 15.85
C ALA A 153 13.32 -4.64 14.85
N HIS A 154 13.66 -4.52 13.56
CA HIS A 154 12.70 -4.43 12.45
C HIS A 154 12.58 -5.75 11.68
N HIS A 155 13.16 -6.82 12.24
CA HIS A 155 13.31 -8.14 11.64
C HIS A 155 13.93 -8.16 10.22
N LEU A 156 14.56 -7.06 9.77
CA LEU A 156 15.22 -6.92 8.48
C LEU A 156 16.47 -7.83 8.36
N ASN A 157 16.99 -8.33 9.48
CA ASN A 157 18.14 -9.25 9.50
C ASN A 157 17.89 -10.56 8.73
N LYS A 158 16.62 -10.94 8.52
CA LYS A 158 16.20 -12.13 7.78
C LYS A 158 16.18 -11.94 6.26
N LEU A 159 16.39 -10.71 5.78
CA LEU A 159 16.40 -10.37 4.37
C LEU A 159 17.85 -10.29 3.85
N SER A 160 18.07 -10.75 2.62
CA SER A 160 19.36 -10.67 1.91
C SER A 160 19.45 -9.37 1.09
N HIS A 161 20.60 -9.13 0.44
CA HIS A 161 20.81 -8.07 -0.56
C HIS A 161 20.28 -6.68 -0.16
N CYS A 162 20.72 -6.16 0.99
CA CYS A 162 20.21 -4.88 1.52
C CYS A 162 20.38 -3.68 0.57
N HIS A 163 21.34 -3.72 -0.34
CA HIS A 163 21.55 -2.70 -1.36
C HIS A 163 20.41 -2.61 -2.40
N LEU A 164 19.58 -3.67 -2.53
CA LEU A 164 18.44 -3.71 -3.46
C LEU A 164 17.10 -3.40 -2.79
N TRP A 165 17.08 -3.13 -1.48
CA TRP A 165 15.82 -2.89 -0.76
C TRP A 165 15.13 -1.62 -1.23
N LEU A 166 15.87 -0.50 -1.36
CA LEU A 166 15.32 0.76 -1.85
C LEU A 166 14.76 0.64 -3.28
N PRO A 167 15.50 0.08 -4.27
CA PRO A 167 14.93 -0.24 -5.58
C PRO A 167 13.68 -1.12 -5.50
N CYS A 168 13.64 -2.10 -4.60
CA CYS A 168 12.44 -2.92 -4.42
C CYS A 168 11.24 -2.09 -3.95
N ILE A 169 11.44 -1.10 -3.08
CA ILE A 169 10.34 -0.21 -2.63
C ILE A 169 9.75 0.57 -3.80
N ASP A 170 10.60 1.10 -4.68
CA ASP A 170 10.14 1.83 -5.87
C ASP A 170 9.31 0.92 -6.79
N LEU A 171 9.73 -0.34 -6.99
CA LEU A 171 8.94 -1.31 -7.76
C LEU A 171 7.60 -1.69 -7.09
N LEU A 172 7.53 -1.69 -5.75
CA LEU A 172 6.27 -1.90 -5.04
C LEU A 172 5.30 -0.74 -5.23
N LEU A 173 5.81 0.49 -5.28
CA LEU A 173 5.02 1.70 -5.58
C LEU A 173 4.48 1.69 -7.01
N GLU A 174 5.26 1.16 -7.96
CA GLU A 174 4.82 0.93 -9.34
C GLU A 174 3.78 -0.20 -9.45
N GLY A 175 3.61 -1.01 -8.39
CA GLY A 175 2.70 -2.15 -8.37
C GLY A 175 3.23 -3.35 -9.14
N GLU A 176 4.55 -3.46 -9.32
CA GLU A 176 5.16 -4.52 -10.12
C GLU A 176 4.95 -5.91 -9.51
N SER A 177 4.89 -6.91 -10.39
CA SER A 177 4.74 -8.31 -9.96
C SER A 177 6.04 -8.85 -9.39
N CYS A 178 5.99 -9.91 -8.56
CA CYS A 178 7.20 -10.58 -8.08
C CYS A 178 8.09 -11.08 -9.23
N LYS A 179 7.49 -11.44 -10.38
CA LYS A 179 8.22 -11.86 -11.58
C LYS A 179 8.99 -10.68 -12.18
N THR A 180 8.36 -9.51 -12.29
CA THR A 180 9.02 -8.29 -12.77
C THR A 180 10.12 -7.84 -11.81
N ILE A 181 9.86 -7.88 -10.50
CA ILE A 181 10.86 -7.54 -9.47
C ILE A 181 12.07 -8.48 -9.55
N HIS A 182 11.85 -9.79 -9.70
CA HIS A 182 12.89 -10.77 -9.94
C HIS A 182 13.76 -10.38 -11.14
N GLN A 183 13.13 -10.06 -12.28
CA GLN A 183 13.84 -9.70 -13.52
C GLN A 183 14.62 -8.39 -13.38
N LYS A 184 14.00 -7.35 -12.82
CA LYS A 184 14.61 -6.02 -12.68
C LYS A 184 15.76 -6.00 -11.66
N LEU A 185 15.66 -6.80 -10.59
CA LEU A 185 16.64 -6.78 -9.49
C LEU A 185 17.61 -7.97 -9.48
N GLY A 186 17.43 -8.96 -10.36
CA GLY A 186 18.29 -10.15 -10.42
C GLY A 186 18.23 -11.04 -9.17
N ILE A 187 17.13 -11.01 -8.41
CA ILE A 187 16.92 -11.83 -7.19
C ILE A 187 15.93 -12.95 -7.47
N SER A 188 15.97 -14.07 -6.76
CA SER A 188 14.97 -15.14 -6.96
C SER A 188 13.51 -14.66 -6.77
N VAL A 189 12.55 -15.32 -7.44
CA VAL A 189 11.12 -15.01 -7.29
C VAL A 189 10.66 -15.19 -5.84
N ASP A 190 11.17 -16.20 -5.13
CA ASP A 190 10.88 -16.42 -3.70
C ASP A 190 11.42 -15.28 -2.83
N THR A 191 12.62 -14.77 -3.15
CA THR A 191 13.18 -13.58 -2.49
C THR A 191 12.29 -12.37 -2.72
N ALA A 192 11.86 -12.13 -3.97
CA ALA A 192 10.96 -11.03 -4.31
C ALA A 192 9.61 -11.13 -3.57
N ALA A 193 9.00 -12.32 -3.54
CA ALA A 193 7.75 -12.57 -2.82
C ALA A 193 7.89 -12.36 -1.31
N LYS A 194 8.99 -12.87 -0.72
CA LYS A 194 9.31 -12.66 0.70
C LYS A 194 9.47 -11.18 1.01
N TRP A 195 10.27 -10.46 0.23
CA TRP A 195 10.52 -9.03 0.43
C TRP A 195 9.26 -8.21 0.33
N GLN A 196 8.44 -8.50 -0.68
CA GLN A 196 7.19 -7.81 -0.87
C GLN A 196 6.29 -7.92 0.37
N LEU A 197 6.02 -9.15 0.85
CA LEU A 197 5.20 -9.36 2.04
C LEU A 197 5.78 -8.60 3.24
N TYR A 198 7.10 -8.64 3.37
CA TYR A 198 7.79 -8.03 4.49
C TYR A 198 7.76 -6.51 4.49
N PHE A 199 8.05 -5.89 3.35
CA PHE A 199 8.08 -4.43 3.25
C PHE A 199 6.68 -3.85 3.41
N ILE A 200 5.66 -4.50 2.84
CA ILE A 200 4.27 -4.10 3.06
C ILE A 200 3.91 -4.17 4.55
N TRP A 201 4.28 -5.25 5.24
CA TRP A 201 4.07 -5.37 6.69
C TRP A 201 4.85 -4.29 7.46
N LEU A 202 6.13 -4.10 7.14
CA LEU A 202 7.01 -3.16 7.83
C LEU A 202 6.56 -1.71 7.64
N MET A 203 6.10 -1.32 6.45
CA MET A 203 5.50 -0.02 6.19
C MET A 203 4.33 0.24 7.13
N ALA A 204 3.38 -0.70 7.22
CA ALA A 204 2.25 -0.58 8.13
C ALA A 204 2.70 -0.49 9.60
N HIS A 205 3.66 -1.33 10.00
CA HIS A 205 4.16 -1.39 11.38
C HIS A 205 4.95 -0.13 11.80
N GLN A 206 5.55 0.59 10.85
CA GLN A 206 6.24 1.85 11.08
C GLN A 206 5.31 3.08 10.95
N GLY A 207 3.99 2.87 10.79
CA GLY A 207 3.01 3.96 10.69
C GLY A 207 2.78 4.50 9.27
N PHE A 208 3.34 3.84 8.25
CA PHE A 208 3.15 4.20 6.83
C PHE A 208 1.99 3.42 6.20
N ALA A 209 0.80 3.52 6.81
CA ALA A 209 -0.37 2.74 6.41
C ALA A 209 -0.88 3.11 4.99
N ALA A 210 -0.84 4.40 4.61
CA ALA A 210 -1.27 4.83 3.29
C ALA A 210 -0.38 4.25 2.19
N LEU A 211 0.94 4.24 2.42
CA LEU A 211 1.91 3.59 1.54
C LEU A 211 1.67 2.08 1.40
N ALA A 212 1.53 1.37 2.53
CA ALA A 212 1.31 -0.07 2.53
C ALA A 212 0.03 -0.45 1.75
N ASN A 213 -1.07 0.25 2.02
CA ASN A 213 -2.35 0.03 1.36
C ASN A 213 -2.26 0.34 -0.15
N TYR A 214 -1.55 1.42 -0.52
CA TYR A 214 -1.35 1.78 -1.91
C TYR A 214 -0.54 0.72 -2.69
N CYS A 215 0.58 0.22 -2.14
CA CYS A 215 1.38 -0.83 -2.77
C CYS A 215 0.56 -2.13 -2.96
N GLN A 216 -0.23 -2.52 -1.96
CA GLN A 216 -1.15 -3.66 -2.09
C GLN A 216 -2.19 -3.44 -3.19
N ALA A 217 -2.73 -2.22 -3.27
CA ALA A 217 -3.74 -1.85 -4.24
C ALA A 217 -3.20 -1.87 -5.67
N LYS A 218 -2.08 -1.18 -5.92
CA LYS A 218 -1.44 -1.06 -7.23
C LYS A 218 -1.02 -2.41 -7.80
N ARG A 219 -0.48 -3.30 -6.96
CA ARG A 219 -0.19 -4.68 -7.39
C ARG A 219 -1.42 -5.38 -7.96
N ARG A 220 -2.55 -5.34 -7.24
CA ARG A 220 -3.79 -6.00 -7.66
C ARG A 220 -4.32 -5.41 -8.98
N GLN A 221 -4.12 -4.11 -9.21
CA GLN A 221 -4.42 -3.46 -10.49
C GLN A 221 -3.52 -3.99 -11.62
N ARG A 222 -2.20 -4.06 -11.40
CA ARG A 222 -1.21 -4.53 -12.38
C ARG A 222 -1.46 -5.99 -12.79
N TYR A 223 -1.71 -6.90 -11.84
CA TYR A 223 -2.05 -8.30 -12.16
C TYR A 223 -3.28 -8.40 -13.07
N ARG A 224 -4.31 -7.56 -12.84
CA ARG A 224 -5.51 -7.53 -13.67
C ARG A 224 -5.22 -7.02 -15.08
N GLN A 225 -4.40 -5.96 -15.21
CA GLN A 225 -3.98 -5.44 -16.51
C GLN A 225 -3.20 -6.49 -17.30
N THR A 226 -2.16 -7.09 -16.71
CA THR A 226 -1.37 -8.14 -17.37
C THR A 226 -2.22 -9.33 -17.79
N TRP A 227 -3.19 -9.75 -16.97
CA TRP A 227 -4.11 -10.83 -17.34
C TRP A 227 -5.05 -10.47 -18.50
N LEU A 228 -5.51 -9.21 -18.57
CA LEU A 228 -6.34 -8.72 -19.68
C LEU A 228 -5.51 -8.62 -20.96
N GLU A 229 -4.30 -8.08 -20.90
CA GLU A 229 -3.37 -7.97 -22.03
C GLU A 229 -3.07 -9.34 -22.65
N VAL A 230 -2.79 -10.35 -21.82
CA VAL A 230 -2.59 -11.74 -22.27
C VAL A 230 -3.83 -12.33 -22.94
N LYS A 231 -5.03 -11.92 -22.53
CA LYS A 231 -6.29 -12.40 -23.12
C LYS A 231 -6.70 -11.70 -24.41
N THR A 232 -6.30 -10.45 -24.60
CA THR A 232 -6.65 -9.66 -25.79
C THR A 232 -5.59 -9.75 -26.89
N GLY A 233 -4.38 -10.19 -26.56
CA GLY A 233 -3.26 -10.35 -27.49
C GLY A 233 -2.94 -11.80 -27.86
N GLY A 234 -3.89 -12.72 -27.73
CA GLY A 234 -3.77 -14.13 -28.08
C GLY A 234 -4.85 -14.59 -29.03
#